data_AF-A0A7W1G832-F1
#
_entry.id   AF-A0A7W1G832-F1
#
_cell.length_a   1.000
_cell.length_b   1.000
_cell.length_c   1.000
_cell.angle_alpha   90.00
_cell.angle_beta   90.00
_cell.angle_gamma   90.00
#
_symmetry.space_group_name_H-M   'P 1'
#
loop_
_entity.id
_entity.type
_entity.pdbx_description
1 polymer ?
#
loop_
_entity_poly.entity_id
_entity_poly.type
_entity_poly.pdbx_seq_one_letter_code
_entity_poly.pdbx_strand_id
1 'polypeptide(L)' 'LSAYLDALGAAGFGVIAADELCSHRRGTKGPRFGAEDRAMKEFPLFLVLTAVRLP' A
#
# COMPACT_ATOMS: atom_id res chain seq x y z
N LEU A 1 -8.14 1.13 -5.56
CA LEU A 1 -8.23 2.34 -4.71
C LEU A 1 -9.68 2.77 -4.49
N SER A 2 -10.45 3.16 -5.52
CA SER A 2 -11.85 3.63 -5.39
C SER A 2 -12.71 2.74 -4.49
N ALA A 3 -12.76 1.42 -4.75
CA ALA A 3 -13.55 0.48 -3.97
C ALA A 3 -13.29 0.54 -2.44
N TYR A 4 -12.05 0.80 -2.02
CA TYR A 4 -11.72 0.93 -0.60
C TYR A 4 -12.18 2.27 -0.02
N LEU A 5 -12.05 3.36 -0.79
CA LEU A 5 -12.53 4.68 -0.38
C LEU A 5 -14.06 4.69 -0.26
N ASP A 6 -14.74 4.11 -1.24
CA ASP A 6 -16.20 4.01 -1.28
C ASP A 6 -16.72 3.16 -0.11
N ALA A 7 -16.08 2.02 0.17
CA ALA A 7 -16.44 1.16 1.29
C ALA A 7 -16.21 1.84 2.65
N LEU A 8 -15.09 2.55 2.84
CA LEU A 8 -14.81 3.29 4.07
C LEU A 8 -15.80 4.45 4.25
N GLY A 9 -16.08 5.19 3.18
CA GLY A 9 -17.08 6.27 3.18
C GLY A 9 -18.48 5.75 3.54
N ALA A 10 -18.93 4.66 2.92
CA ALA A 10 -20.21 4.01 3.24
C ALA A 10 -20.29 3.51 4.69
N ALA A 11 -19.16 3.14 5.29
CA ALA A 11 -19.05 2.75 6.70
C ALA A 11 -18.93 3.94 7.68
N GLY A 12 -18.96 5.19 7.18
CA GLY A 12 -18.85 6.40 7.98
C GLY A 12 -17.42 6.76 8.38
N PHE A 13 -16.42 6.33 7.63
CA PHE A 13 -15.02 6.67 7.87
C PHE A 13 -14.49 7.65 6.82
N GLY A 14 -13.73 8.64 7.27
CA GLY A 14 -12.95 9.54 6.42
C GLY A 14 -11.49 9.09 6.38
N VAL A 15 -10.93 8.89 5.19
CA VAL A 15 -9.51 8.56 5.02
C VAL A 15 -8.67 9.83 5.24
N ILE A 16 -7.66 9.74 6.10
CA ILE A 16 -6.80 10.87 6.49
C ILE A 16 -5.32 10.68 6.08
N ALA A 17 -4.91 9.45 5.76
CA ALA A 17 -3.60 9.17 5.19
C ALA A 17 -3.65 7.93 4.31
N ALA A 18 -2.77 7.90 3.30
CA ALA A 18 -2.48 6.74 2.50
C ALA A 18 -0.97 6.53 2.49
N ASP A 19 -0.53 5.31 2.73
CA ASP A 19 0.87 4.92 2.73
C ASP A 19 1.04 3.60 1.98
N GLU A 20 2.28 3.25 1.70
CA GLU A 20 2.68 1.97 1.14
C GLU A 20 3.48 1.20 2.19
N LEU A 21 3.20 -0.10 2.35
CA LEU A 21 4.07 -0.92 3.19
C LEU A 21 5.43 -1.12 2.48
N CYS A 22 6.38 -0.25 2.81
CA CYS A 22 7.79 -0.44 2.49
C CYS A 22 8.32 -1.64 3.27
N SER A 23 8.21 -2.84 2.70
CA SER A 23 8.82 -4.02 3.31
C SER A 23 10.35 -3.85 3.28
N HIS A 24 10.98 -3.83 4.46
CA HIS A 24 12.44 -3.91 4.58
C HIS A 24 12.99 -5.30 4.18
N ARG A 25 12.11 -6.27 3.90
CA ARG A 25 12.50 -7.61 3.51
C ARG A 25 13.10 -7.58 2.11
N ARG A 26 14.42 -7.76 2.03
CA ARG A 26 15.14 -7.92 0.76
C ARG A 26 15.17 -9.41 0.40
N GLY A 27 14.94 -9.71 -0.87
CA GLY A 27 15.22 -11.03 -1.44
C GLY A 27 16.71 -11.37 -1.36
N THR A 28 17.04 -12.66 -1.45
CA THR A 28 18.43 -13.12 -1.50
C THR A 28 19.12 -12.56 -2.73
N LYS A 29 20.34 -12.03 -2.58
CA LYS A 29 21.12 -11.52 -3.72
C LYS A 29 21.48 -12.67 -4.65
N GLY A 30 20.93 -12.65 -5.86
CA GLY A 30 21.17 -13.63 -6.91
C GLY A 30 20.99 -13.02 -8.31
N PRO A 31 21.11 -13.82 -9.39
CA PRO A 31 21.12 -13.32 -10.77
C PRO A 31 19.90 -12.48 -11.17
N ARG A 32 18.75 -12.67 -10.50
CA ARG A 32 17.49 -11.94 -10.76
C ARG A 32 17.22 -10.79 -9.80
N PHE A 33 18.08 -10.57 -8.81
CA PHE A 33 17.87 -9.58 -7.75
C PHE A 33 17.56 -8.17 -8.29
N GLY A 34 18.28 -7.71 -9.32
CA GLY A 34 18.07 -6.37 -9.89
C GLY A 34 16.77 -6.20 -10.68
N ALA A 35 16.16 -7.29 -11.15
CA ALA A 35 14.83 -7.24 -11.78
C ALA A 35 13.74 -7.20 -10.69
N GLU A 36 13.87 -8.03 -9.66
CA GLU A 36 12.95 -8.08 -8.52
C GLU A 36 12.93 -6.78 -7.72
N ASP A 37 14.10 -6.18 -7.48
CA ASP A 37 14.23 -4.89 -6.78
C ASP A 37 13.60 -3.72 -7.56
N ARG A 38 13.67 -3.73 -8.90
CA ARG A 38 12.99 -2.74 -9.74
C ARG A 38 11.47 -2.92 -9.72
N ALA A 39 10.99 -4.16 -9.86
CA ALA A 39 9.56 -4.44 -9.80
C ALA A 39 8.95 -4.03 -8.45
N MET A 40 9.66 -4.22 -7.34
CA MET A 40 9.24 -3.75 -6.01
C MET A 40 9.21 -2.22 -5.87
N LYS A 41 9.97 -1.48 -6.68
CA LYS A 41 10.02 -0.01 -6.64
C LYS A 41 9.04 0.64 -7.62
N GLU A 42 8.59 -0.09 -8.65
CA GLU A 42 7.70 0.44 -9.68
C GLU A 42 6.23 0.46 -9.26
N PHE A 43 5.78 -0.55 -8.51
CA PHE A 43 4.37 -0.67 -8.14
C PHE A 43 4.21 -0.94 -6.65
N PRO A 44 3.35 -0.17 -5.95
CA PRO A 44 3.03 -0.43 -4.56
C PRO A 44 2.43 -1.82 -4.39
N LEU A 45 3.15 -2.73 -3.74
CA LEU A 45 2.65 -4.08 -3.48
C LEU A 45 1.55 -4.08 -2.41
N PHE A 46 1.54 -3.05 -1.56
CA PHE A 46 0.61 -2.93 -0.44
C PHE A 46 0.05 -1.52 -0.36
N LEU A 47 -1.23 -1.43 0.00
CA LEU A 47 -1.90 -0.17 0.27
C LEU A 47 -2.26 -0.13 1.75
N VAL A 48 -1.85 0.94 2.44
CA VAL A 48 -2.24 1.25 3.81
C VAL A 48 -3.10 2.49 3.78
N LEU A 49 -4.27 2.43 4.41
CA LEU A 49 -5.16 3.58 4.59
C LEU A 49 -5.40 3.80 6.08
N THR A 50 -5.14 5.02 6.54
CA THR A 50 -5.52 5.47 7.89
C THR A 50 -6.82 6.23 7.78
N ALA A 51 -7.82 5.85 8.57
CA ALA A 51 -9.14 6.48 8.54
C ALA A 51 -9.65 6.79 9.95
N VAL A 52 -10.47 7.83 10.06
CA VAL A 52 -11.13 8.26 11.29
C VAL A 52 -12.64 8.14 11.14
N ARG A 53 -13.33 7.82 12.24
CA ARG A 53 -14.80 7.80 12.25
C ARG A 53 -15.31 9.23 12.10
N LEU A 54 -16.18 9.45 11.12
CA LEU A 54 -16.85 10.73 10.94
C LEU A 54 -17.97 10.88 11.98
N PRO A 55 -18.26 12.12 12.42
CA PRO A 55 -19.32 12.40 13.39
C PRO A 55 -20.71 11.97 12.92
#